data_AF-A0A4Y2MZT8-F1
#
_entry.id   AF-A0A4Y2MZT8-F1
#
_cell.length_a   1.000
_cell.length_b   1.000
_cell.length_c   1.000
_cell.angle_alpha   90.00
_cell.angle_beta   90.00
_cell.angle_gamma   90.00
#
_symmetry.space_group_name_H-M   'P 1'
#
loop_
_entity.id
_entity.type
_entity.pdbx_description
1 polymer ?
#
loop_
_entity_poly.entity_id
_entity_poly.type
_entity_poly.pdbx_seq_one_letter_code
_entity_poly.pdbx_strand_id
1 'polypeptide(L)'
;MISCLTKLCLLRSICSQIGNSGSKKLPEETTRDVIISSEEKWLRLFGHFKENHLATSNLIKIVEYAFCLPGTSAPVERVFSLTNNAWTDDRGLMKESTVKGLKTCKINTGLACEDFYNKIKNKKDFLKKS
;
A
#
# COMPACT_ATOMS: atom_id res chain seq x y z
N MET A 1 -2.71 -1.51 -9.53
CA MET A 1 -1.66 -1.95 -8.59
C MET A 1 -0.62 -0.87 -8.31
N ILE A 2 -0.29 -0.01 -9.29
CA ILE A 2 0.74 1.03 -9.14
C ILE A 2 0.38 2.08 -8.06
N SER A 3 -0.87 2.54 -7.92
CA SER A 3 -1.16 3.65 -6.99
C SER A 3 -1.09 3.29 -5.50
N CYS A 4 -1.29 2.01 -5.11
CA CYS A 4 -1.29 1.61 -3.70
C CYS A 4 0.10 1.14 -3.27
N LEU A 5 0.82 0.41 -4.14
CA LEU A 5 2.21 0.01 -3.90
C LEU A 5 3.15 1.22 -3.84
N THR A 6 2.98 2.24 -4.70
CA THR A 6 3.81 3.45 -4.64
C THR A 6 3.56 4.24 -3.35
N LYS A 7 2.29 4.34 -2.90
CA LYS A 7 1.95 4.99 -1.62
C LYS A 7 2.46 4.21 -0.39
N LEU A 8 2.40 2.87 -0.42
CA LEU A 8 2.97 2.01 0.62
C LEU A 8 4.51 2.07 0.65
N CYS A 9 5.16 2.17 -0.50
CA CYS A 9 6.61 2.40 -0.58
C CYS A 9 6.97 3.78 -0.02
N LEU A 10 6.16 4.82 -0.28
CA LEU A 10 6.31 6.15 0.33
C LEU A 10 6.19 6.07 1.86
N LEU A 11 5.15 5.38 2.35
CA LEU A 11 4.91 5.18 3.78
C LEU A 11 6.08 4.46 4.43
N ARG A 12 6.55 3.35 3.83
CA ARG A 12 7.71 2.61 4.30
C ARG A 12 8.98 3.46 4.30
N SER A 13 9.17 4.30 3.28
CA SER A 13 10.31 5.21 3.20
C SER A 13 10.25 6.28 4.31
N ILE A 14 9.08 6.90 4.52
CA ILE A 14 8.85 7.87 5.59
C ILE A 14 9.05 7.23 6.96
N CYS A 15 8.44 6.07 7.23
CA CYS A 15 8.58 5.33 8.49
C CYS A 15 10.02 4.82 8.73
N SER A 16 10.73 4.37 7.68
CA SER A 16 12.12 3.89 7.80
C SER A 16 13.11 5.03 8.02
N GLN A 17 12.87 6.22 7.47
CA GLN A 17 13.74 7.39 7.64
C GLN A 17 13.51 8.09 8.99
N ILE A 18 12.29 8.02 9.54
CA ILE A 18 12.02 8.44 10.94
C ILE A 18 12.94 7.68 11.93
N GLY A 19 13.32 6.44 11.60
CA GLY A 19 14.24 5.62 12.40
C GLY A 19 15.75 5.87 12.18
N ASN A 20 16.20 6.50 11.09
CA ASN A 20 17.62 6.37 10.68
C ASN A 20 18.36 7.61 10.15
N SER A 21 17.77 8.81 10.09
CA SER A 21 18.53 9.98 9.60
C SER A 21 19.15 10.81 10.73
N GLY A 22 20.49 10.78 10.75
CA GLY A 22 21.31 11.80 11.38
C GLY A 22 21.18 13.15 10.66
N SER A 23 21.22 14.18 11.49
CA SER A 23 21.21 15.62 11.22
C SER A 23 21.74 16.05 9.85
N LYS A 24 20.91 16.74 9.07
CA LYS A 24 21.36 17.77 8.14
C LYS A 24 20.69 19.08 8.53
N LYS A 25 21.47 19.97 9.17
CA LYS A 25 21.04 21.32 9.53
C LYS A 25 20.77 22.16 8.27
N LEU A 26 19.73 22.99 8.35
CA LEU A 26 19.33 23.97 7.34
C LEU A 26 20.42 25.04 7.10
N PRO A 27 20.54 25.56 5.86
CA PRO A 27 20.68 26.98 5.63
C PRO A 27 19.30 27.66 5.70
N GLU A 28 19.33 28.81 6.33
CA GLU A 28 18.27 29.78 6.53
C GLU A 28 17.54 30.19 5.24
N GLU A 29 16.29 30.58 5.42
CA GLU A 29 15.27 30.94 4.44
C GLU A 29 15.81 31.80 3.28
N THR A 30 15.60 31.35 2.04
CA THR A 30 15.61 32.23 0.87
C THR A 30 14.55 31.73 -0.11
N THR A 31 13.51 32.55 -0.26
CA THR A 31 12.46 32.50 -1.28
C THR A 31 13.07 32.29 -2.67
N ARG A 32 13.15 31.04 -3.10
CA ARG A 32 13.21 30.62 -4.50
C ARG A 32 12.23 29.47 -4.63
N ASP A 33 11.32 29.55 -5.59
CA ASP A 33 10.38 28.49 -5.93
C ASP A 33 11.14 27.27 -6.49
N VAL A 34 11.84 26.57 -5.61
CA VAL A 34 12.40 25.25 -5.91
C VAL A 34 11.19 24.32 -5.99
N ILE A 35 11.01 23.69 -7.15
CA ILE A 35 9.98 22.65 -7.32
C ILE A 35 10.42 21.46 -6.47
N ILE A 36 9.92 21.41 -5.25
CA ILE A 36 10.18 20.35 -4.28
C ILE A 36 9.16 19.23 -4.49
N SER A 37 9.63 17.99 -4.58
CA SER A 37 8.74 16.83 -4.74
C SER A 37 7.84 16.64 -3.51
N SER A 38 6.72 15.96 -3.69
CA SER A 38 5.80 15.65 -2.59
C SER A 38 6.48 14.82 -1.50
N GLU A 39 7.38 13.88 -1.86
CA GLU A 39 8.13 13.09 -0.87
C GLU A 39 9.01 13.98 0.01
N GLU A 40 9.75 14.88 -0.62
CA GLU A 40 10.70 15.76 0.04
C GLU A 40 9.98 16.73 1.00
N LYS A 41 8.76 17.19 0.66
CA LYS A 41 7.91 17.98 1.56
C LYS A 41 7.53 17.21 2.83
N TRP A 42 7.09 15.96 2.69
CA TRP A 42 6.72 15.13 3.83
C TRP A 42 7.92 14.80 4.72
N LEU A 43 9.07 14.49 4.12
CA LEU A 43 10.32 14.24 4.86
C LEU A 43 10.74 15.46 5.69
N ARG A 44 10.68 16.67 5.11
CA ARG A 44 10.99 17.92 5.83
C ARG A 44 10.03 18.17 7.00
N LEU A 45 8.73 17.96 6.79
CA LEU A 45 7.71 18.15 7.81
C LEU A 45 7.90 17.22 9.00
N PHE A 46 8.08 15.92 8.75
CA PHE A 46 8.30 14.93 9.81
C PHE A 46 9.68 15.06 10.47
N GLY A 47 10.71 15.49 9.71
CA GLY A 47 12.01 15.85 10.26
C GLY A 47 11.91 16.99 11.28
N HIS A 48 11.20 18.07 10.93
CA HIS A 48 10.96 19.19 11.82
C HIS A 48 10.22 18.79 13.11
N PHE A 49 9.21 17.92 13.00
CA PHE A 49 8.49 17.42 14.16
C PHE A 49 9.36 16.61 15.12
N LYS A 50 10.30 15.83 14.58
CA LYS A 50 11.27 15.05 15.36
C LYS A 50 12.26 15.97 16.07
N GLU A 51 12.81 16.96 15.37
CA GLU A 51 13.77 17.92 15.91
C GLU A 51 13.20 18.78 17.04
N ASN A 52 11.91 19.15 16.94
CA ASN A 52 11.21 19.95 17.95
C ASN A 52 10.51 19.10 19.02
N HIS A 53 10.76 17.79 19.07
CA HIS A 53 10.17 16.85 20.03
C HIS A 53 8.63 16.90 20.11
N LEU A 54 7.96 17.13 18.97
CA LEU A 54 6.51 17.23 18.94
C LEU A 54 5.86 15.84 18.97
N ALA A 55 4.86 15.68 19.83
CA ALA A 55 4.07 14.46 19.91
C ALA A 55 3.17 14.33 18.67
N THR A 56 3.60 13.55 17.68
CA THR A 56 2.93 13.41 16.38
C THR A 56 2.31 12.04 16.15
N SER A 57 2.18 11.21 17.19
CA SER A 57 1.64 9.85 17.10
C SER A 57 0.25 9.78 16.44
N ASN A 58 -0.64 10.72 16.75
CA ASN A 58 -1.98 10.77 16.15
C ASN A 58 -1.95 11.27 14.70
N LEU A 59 -1.06 12.21 14.38
CA LEU A 59 -0.89 12.72 13.03
C LEU A 59 -0.35 11.64 12.09
N ILE A 60 0.63 10.85 12.55
CA ILE A 60 1.18 9.72 11.81
C ILE A 60 0.06 8.73 11.47
N LYS A 61 -0.79 8.35 12.43
CA LYS A 61 -1.93 7.44 12.18
C LYS A 61 -2.88 7.98 11.10
N ILE A 62 -3.19 9.27 11.12
CA ILE A 62 -4.07 9.91 10.12
C ILE A 62 -3.42 9.85 8.73
N VAL A 63 -2.13 10.17 8.65
CA VAL A 63 -1.36 10.16 7.40
C VAL A 63 -1.26 8.74 6.84
N GLU A 64 -0.91 7.75 7.68
CA GLU A 64 -0.89 6.34 7.31
C GLU A 64 -2.25 5.88 6.74
N TYR A 65 -3.34 6.24 7.43
CA TYR A 65 -4.68 5.91 6.97
C TYR A 65 -5.02 6.56 5.62
N ALA A 66 -4.75 7.87 5.44
CA ALA A 66 -5.01 8.59 4.20
C ALA A 66 -4.24 8.02 3.01
N PHE A 67 -3.01 7.55 3.23
CA PHE A 67 -2.20 6.93 2.18
C PHE A 67 -2.61 5.49 1.84
N CYS A 68 -3.23 4.76 2.79
CA CYS A 68 -3.83 3.46 2.51
C CYS A 68 -5.07 3.55 1.61
N LEU A 69 -5.71 4.73 1.52
CA LEU A 69 -6.87 4.91 0.66
C LEU A 69 -6.46 5.09 -0.81
N PRO A 70 -7.05 4.31 -1.73
CA PRO A 70 -6.86 4.54 -3.16
C PRO A 70 -7.46 5.90 -3.52
N GLY A 71 -6.72 6.70 -4.29
CA GLY A 71 -7.20 8.01 -4.73
C GLY A 71 -8.23 7.95 -5.87
N THR A 72 -8.54 6.76 -6.38
CA THR A 72 -9.44 6.54 -7.51
C THR A 72 -10.23 5.23 -7.32
N SER A 73 -11.37 5.11 -8.01
CA SER A 73 -12.16 3.87 -8.08
C SER A 73 -11.53 2.79 -8.95
N ALA A 74 -10.52 3.14 -9.77
CA ALA A 74 -9.89 2.23 -10.74
C ALA A 74 -9.41 0.86 -10.16
N PRO A 75 -8.86 0.77 -8.94
CA PRO A 75 -8.53 -0.52 -8.33
C PRO A 75 -9.76 -1.41 -8.12
N VAL A 76 -10.88 -0.81 -7.68
CA VAL A 76 -12.16 -1.48 -7.43
C VAL A 76 -12.80 -1.90 -8.76
N GLU A 77 -12.84 -1.01 -9.74
CA GLU A 77 -13.33 -1.31 -11.09
C GLU A 77 -12.55 -2.46 -11.75
N ARG A 78 -11.24 -2.52 -11.52
CA ARG A 78 -10.41 -3.64 -11.99
C ARG A 78 -10.82 -4.98 -11.33
N VAL A 79 -11.17 -4.97 -10.05
CA VAL A 79 -11.70 -6.17 -9.36
C VAL A 79 -12.99 -6.61 -10.02
N PHE A 80 -13.92 -5.69 -10.27
CA PHE A 80 -15.19 -5.98 -10.91
C PHE A 80 -15.02 -6.49 -12.34
N SER A 81 -14.24 -5.81 -13.18
CA SER A 81 -13.96 -6.24 -14.55
C SER A 81 -13.36 -7.65 -14.60
N LEU A 82 -12.36 -7.93 -13.77
CA LEU A 82 -11.78 -9.27 -13.71
C LEU A 82 -12.82 -10.31 -13.24
N THR A 83 -13.76 -9.93 -12.38
CA THR A 83 -14.79 -10.83 -11.82
C THR A 83 -15.82 -11.14 -12.89
N ASN A 84 -16.31 -10.14 -13.59
CA ASN A 84 -17.22 -10.30 -14.72
C ASN A 84 -16.60 -11.14 -15.83
N ASN A 85 -15.30 -10.99 -16.11
CA ASN A 85 -14.60 -11.85 -17.08
C ASN A 85 -14.46 -13.31 -16.63
N ALA A 86 -14.45 -13.57 -15.33
CA ALA A 86 -14.34 -14.92 -14.76
C ALA A 86 -15.71 -15.55 -14.48
N TRP A 87 -16.77 -14.74 -14.48
CA TRP A 87 -18.15 -15.11 -14.22
C TRP A 87 -18.95 -14.86 -15.51
N THR A 88 -18.82 -15.78 -16.48
CA THR A 88 -19.69 -15.81 -17.66
C THR A 88 -20.66 -16.99 -17.54
N ASP A 89 -21.91 -16.82 -17.99
CA ASP A 89 -22.99 -17.82 -17.87
C ASP A 89 -22.60 -19.21 -18.41
N ASP A 90 -21.74 -19.22 -19.43
CA ASP A 90 -21.34 -20.41 -20.18
C ASP A 90 -20.25 -21.24 -19.48
N ARG A 91 -19.59 -20.72 -18.43
CA ARG A 91 -18.50 -21.40 -17.73
C ARG A 91 -18.73 -21.46 -16.22
N GLY A 92 -19.62 -22.38 -15.85
CA GLY A 92 -19.60 -23.09 -14.57
C GLY A 92 -19.81 -22.20 -13.35
N LEU A 93 -21.07 -22.15 -12.90
CA LEU A 93 -21.56 -21.70 -11.59
C LEU A 93 -20.56 -21.91 -10.42
N MET A 94 -19.56 -21.05 -10.32
CA MET A 94 -18.70 -20.99 -9.14
C MET A 94 -19.51 -20.33 -8.03
N LYS A 95 -19.53 -20.96 -6.85
CA LYS A 95 -20.15 -20.34 -5.68
C LYS A 95 -19.47 -19.00 -5.40
N GLU A 96 -20.23 -18.01 -4.94
CA GLU A 96 -19.72 -16.69 -4.59
C GLU A 96 -18.50 -16.77 -3.66
N SER A 97 -18.52 -17.70 -2.69
CA SER A 97 -17.39 -17.95 -1.78
C SER A 97 -16.12 -18.38 -2.50
N THR A 98 -16.23 -19.23 -3.53
CA THR A 98 -15.11 -19.67 -4.38
C THR A 98 -14.57 -18.50 -5.20
N VAL A 99 -15.46 -17.69 -5.80
CA VAL A 99 -15.06 -16.50 -6.56
C VAL A 99 -14.36 -15.49 -5.66
N LYS A 100 -14.92 -15.21 -4.48
CA LYS A 100 -14.33 -14.33 -3.47
C LYS A 100 -12.95 -14.82 -3.04
N GLY A 101 -12.79 -16.11 -2.75
CA GLY A 101 -11.50 -16.70 -2.38
C GLY A 101 -10.47 -16.57 -3.51
N LEU A 102 -10.84 -16.95 -4.72
CA LEU A 102 -9.97 -16.86 -5.91
C LEU A 102 -9.54 -15.42 -6.19
N LYS A 103 -10.48 -14.47 -6.09
CA LYS A 103 -10.20 -13.05 -6.30
C LYS A 103 -9.23 -12.50 -5.26
N THR A 104 -9.50 -12.79 -3.99
CA THR A 104 -8.68 -12.38 -2.86
C THR A 104 -7.25 -12.88 -3.04
N CYS A 105 -7.08 -14.16 -3.39
CA CYS A 105 -5.75 -14.72 -3.65
C CYS A 105 -5.07 -14.05 -4.85
N LYS A 106 -5.76 -13.93 -5.99
CA LYS A 106 -5.15 -13.42 -7.24
C LYS A 106 -4.80 -11.93 -7.16
N ILE A 107 -5.62 -11.13 -6.50
CA ILE A 107 -5.41 -9.69 -6.38
C ILE A 107 -4.35 -9.36 -5.32
N ASN A 108 -4.35 -10.05 -4.19
CA ASN A 108 -3.49 -9.68 -3.06
C ASN A 108 -2.11 -10.34 -3.09
N THR A 109 -1.95 -11.47 -3.79
CA THR A 109 -0.66 -12.17 -3.81
C THR A 109 0.26 -11.65 -4.92
N GLY A 110 -0.30 -11.24 -6.06
CA GLY A 110 0.48 -10.82 -7.24
C GLY A 110 1.38 -11.92 -7.82
N LEU A 111 1.20 -13.18 -7.39
CA LEU A 111 2.02 -14.32 -7.81
C LEU A 111 1.37 -15.07 -8.97
N ALA A 112 2.20 -15.73 -9.78
CA ALA A 112 1.71 -16.76 -10.69
C ALA A 112 1.13 -17.93 -9.88
N CYS A 113 0.21 -18.71 -10.48
CA CYS A 113 -0.45 -19.82 -9.79
C CYS A 113 0.53 -20.85 -9.23
N GLU A 114 1.62 -21.12 -9.95
CA GLU A 114 2.66 -22.06 -9.54
C GLU A 114 3.45 -21.56 -8.33
N ASP A 115 3.89 -20.30 -8.37
CA ASP A 115 4.59 -19.67 -7.24
C ASP A 115 3.71 -19.59 -6.00
N PHE A 116 2.43 -19.27 -6.20
CA PHE A 116 1.45 -19.28 -5.13
C PHE A 116 1.32 -20.66 -4.51
N TYR A 117 1.12 -21.70 -5.31
CA TYR A 117 1.05 -23.09 -4.86
C TYR A 117 2.30 -23.49 -4.06
N ASN A 118 3.48 -23.21 -4.61
CA ASN A 118 4.75 -23.51 -3.95
C ASN A 118 4.92 -22.76 -2.61
N LYS A 119 4.34 -21.56 -2.49
CA LYS A 119 4.36 -20.76 -1.27
C LYS A 119 3.38 -21.25 -0.20
N ILE A 120 2.23 -21.80 -0.60
CA ILE A 120 1.19 -22.26 0.34
C ILE A 120 1.28 -23.74 0.70
N LYS A 121 1.88 -24.60 -0.14
CA LYS A 121 1.93 -26.06 0.08
C LYS A 121 2.53 -26.47 1.42
N ASN A 122 3.43 -25.65 1.96
CA ASN A 122 4.09 -25.90 3.25
C ASN A 122 3.43 -25.18 4.44
N LYS A 123 2.42 -24.34 4.21
CA LYS A 123 1.74 -23.56 5.25
C LYS A 123 0.45 -24.26 5.69
N LYS A 124 0.56 -25.17 6.66
CA LYS A 124 -0.56 -25.98 7.18
C LYS A 124 -1.72 -25.13 7.69
N ASP A 125 -1.42 -23.95 8.22
CA ASP A 125 -2.38 -23.01 8.81
C ASP A 125 -3.35 -22.44 7.76
N PHE A 126 -2.88 -22.30 6.51
CA PHE A 126 -3.64 -21.74 5.39
C PHE A 126 -4.62 -22.75 4.78
N LEU A 127 -4.41 -24.04 5.02
CA LEU A 127 -5.19 -25.15 4.45
C LEU A 127 -6.19 -25.75 5.46
N LYS A 128 -6.21 -25.25 6.70
CA LYS A 128 -7.21 -25.67 7.68
C LYS A 128 -8.56 -25.07 7.33
N LYS A 129 -9.58 -25.93 7.35
CA LYS A 129 -10.98 -25.54 7.12
C LYS A 129 -11.43 -24.65 8.30
N SER A 130 -11.92 -23.46 7.98
CA SER A 130 -12.59 -22.57 8.95
C SER A 130 -13.97 -23.10 9.31
#